data_AF-A0A9P5XLL9-F1
#
_entry.id   AF-A0A9P5XLL9-F1
#
_cell.length_a   1.000
_cell.length_b   1.000
_cell.length_c   1.000
_cell.angle_alpha   90.00
_cell.angle_beta   90.00
_cell.angle_gamma   90.00
#
_symmetry.space_group_name_H-M   'P 1'
#
loop_
_entity.id
_entity.type
_entity.pdbx_description
1 polymer ?
#
loop_
_entity_poly.entity_id
_entity_poly.type
_entity_poly.pdbx_seq_one_letter_code
_entity_poly.pdbx_strand_id
1 'polypeptide(L)'
;SWTTSPSSDALALSDSTFRPTDILKSLPHTYTSAPDGKKSMKAHYPKGSYNFGHQPEGGFSFYAPGPESVDLSTAKEATFGYSVYFPDGFDFQKGGKLPGIYGGDSDSEAVSCSGGRRDNGCFSARLMWRGEGAGELYTYLPPSFDANQKVCNVKPMSDCNPTYGASVGRGAFTFATGGWTTVSERIRLNDAGQTNGELELFVNGKSVINVGGLVLRDGASGKMRGIQMQTFFGGSSSDFATPKDQDVFFSDFSVAITEKL
;
A
#
# COMPACT_ATOMS: atom_id res chain seq x y z
N SER A 1 13.75 13.13 -3.34
CA SER A 1 13.22 11.80 -3.70
C SER A 1 14.26 10.75 -3.34
N TRP A 2 13.90 9.47 -3.40
CA TRP A 2 14.84 8.35 -3.27
C TRP A 2 14.33 7.16 -4.09
N THR A 3 15.24 6.24 -4.43
CA THR A 3 14.90 5.00 -5.11
C THR A 3 15.88 3.88 -4.76
N THR A 4 15.41 2.63 -4.80
CA THR A 4 16.25 1.42 -4.82
C THR A 4 16.30 0.79 -6.23
N SER A 5 15.61 1.37 -7.21
CA SER A 5 15.73 0.97 -8.61
C SER A 5 17.15 1.27 -9.09
N PRO A 6 17.81 0.35 -9.84
CA PRO A 6 19.18 0.56 -10.31
C PRO A 6 19.36 1.90 -11.04
N SER A 7 20.16 2.79 -10.47
CA SER A 7 20.58 4.08 -11.00
C SER A 7 21.86 4.53 -10.28
N SER A 8 22.53 5.59 -10.76
CA SER A 8 23.78 6.09 -10.15
C SER A 8 23.62 6.48 -8.69
N ASP A 9 22.45 7.00 -8.32
CA ASP A 9 22.15 7.54 -6.99
C ASP A 9 21.18 6.64 -6.21
N ALA A 10 21.02 5.38 -6.65
CA ALA A 10 20.15 4.42 -6.00
C ALA A 10 20.67 4.07 -4.61
N LEU A 11 19.76 4.07 -3.64
CA LEU A 11 20.01 3.56 -2.30
C LEU A 11 19.92 2.03 -2.29
N ALA A 12 20.56 1.41 -1.31
CA ALA A 12 20.49 -0.04 -1.15
C ALA A 12 19.07 -0.49 -0.82
N LEU A 13 18.64 -1.63 -1.37
CA LEU A 13 17.42 -2.31 -0.95
C LEU A 13 17.68 -3.02 0.40
N SER A 14 17.55 -2.27 1.50
CA SER A 14 17.88 -2.72 2.86
C SER A 14 17.17 -1.89 3.94
N ASP A 15 17.09 -2.42 5.16
CA ASP A 15 16.49 -1.72 6.32
C ASP A 15 17.14 -0.39 6.66
N SER A 16 18.42 -0.19 6.32
CA SER A 16 19.08 1.11 6.44
C SER A 16 18.41 2.20 5.60
N THR A 17 17.81 1.84 4.46
CA THR A 17 17.06 2.75 3.59
C THR A 17 15.63 2.93 4.08
N PHE A 18 14.94 1.86 4.45
CA PHE A 18 13.52 1.93 4.86
C PHE A 18 13.31 2.48 6.27
N ARG A 19 14.30 2.28 7.17
CA ARG A 19 14.24 2.61 8.60
C ARG A 19 12.95 2.10 9.26
N PRO A 20 12.71 0.77 9.23
CA PRO A 20 11.43 0.20 9.63
C PRO A 20 11.11 0.45 11.10
N THR A 21 9.85 0.81 11.37
CA THR A 21 9.25 0.94 12.72
C THR A 21 8.07 -0.01 12.85
N ASP A 22 7.60 -0.25 14.08
CA ASP A 22 6.39 -1.04 14.37
C ASP A 22 6.42 -2.44 13.70
N ILE A 23 7.61 -3.04 13.71
CA ILE A 23 7.89 -4.32 13.04
C ILE A 23 7.18 -5.45 13.78
N LEU A 24 6.38 -6.23 13.06
CA LEU A 24 5.85 -7.49 13.55
C LEU A 24 6.95 -8.56 13.54
N LYS A 25 7.62 -8.73 14.67
CA LYS A 25 8.83 -9.57 14.80
C LYS A 25 8.62 -11.06 14.47
N SER A 26 7.39 -11.57 14.53
CA SER A 26 7.05 -12.94 14.12
C SER A 26 7.14 -13.16 12.61
N LEU A 27 7.11 -12.08 11.82
CA LEU A 27 7.15 -12.10 10.36
C LEU A 27 8.32 -11.27 9.81
N PRO A 28 9.57 -11.77 9.91
CA PRO A 28 10.71 -11.05 9.36
C PRO A 28 10.63 -11.00 7.82
N HIS A 29 10.75 -9.81 7.25
CA HIS A 29 11.04 -9.67 5.83
C HIS A 29 12.51 -9.99 5.56
N THR A 30 12.80 -10.59 4.41
CA THR A 30 14.16 -10.95 4.00
C THR A 30 14.49 -10.34 2.65
N TYR A 31 15.77 -10.03 2.42
CA TYR A 31 16.24 -9.50 1.14
C TYR A 31 16.98 -10.60 0.36
N THR A 32 16.38 -11.10 -0.72
CA THR A 32 16.89 -12.22 -1.54
C THR A 32 16.69 -11.95 -3.03
N SER A 33 17.07 -12.88 -3.90
CA SER A 33 16.74 -12.80 -5.33
C SER A 33 15.34 -13.35 -5.59
N ALA A 34 14.56 -12.63 -6.40
CA ALA A 34 13.36 -13.14 -7.06
C ALA A 34 13.73 -14.27 -8.05
N PRO A 35 12.75 -15.02 -8.59
CA PRO A 35 13.02 -16.14 -9.50
C PRO A 35 13.83 -15.78 -10.76
N ASP A 36 13.76 -14.52 -11.21
CA ASP A 36 14.54 -14.01 -12.34
C ASP A 36 15.93 -13.47 -11.94
N GLY A 37 16.33 -13.65 -10.68
CA GLY A 37 17.61 -13.21 -10.13
C GLY A 37 17.59 -11.80 -9.51
N LYS A 38 16.52 -11.01 -9.72
CA LYS A 38 16.47 -9.61 -9.26
C LYS A 38 16.43 -9.50 -7.74
N LYS A 39 17.33 -8.69 -7.16
CA LYS A 39 17.36 -8.42 -5.71
C LYS A 39 16.03 -7.80 -5.25
N SER A 40 15.44 -8.39 -4.23
CA SER A 40 14.06 -8.15 -3.81
C SER A 40 13.89 -8.34 -2.31
N MET A 41 12.93 -7.63 -1.73
CA MET A 41 12.34 -7.95 -0.43
C MET A 41 11.32 -9.07 -0.63
N LYS A 42 11.40 -10.16 0.15
CA LYS A 42 10.52 -11.32 0.03
C LYS A 42 9.51 -11.37 1.18
N ALA A 43 8.25 -11.53 0.84
CA ALA A 43 7.19 -11.95 1.73
C ALA A 43 6.91 -13.44 1.55
N HIS A 44 6.87 -14.20 2.65
CA HIS A 44 6.53 -15.62 2.63
C HIS A 44 5.17 -15.87 3.27
N TYR A 45 4.29 -16.62 2.62
CA TYR A 45 2.95 -16.96 3.09
C TYR A 45 2.85 -18.48 3.27
N PRO A 46 2.94 -18.99 4.51
CA PRO A 46 2.70 -20.40 4.78
C PRO A 46 1.26 -20.79 4.44
N LYS A 47 1.05 -22.01 3.94
CA LYS A 47 -0.27 -22.60 3.71
C LYS A 47 -1.17 -22.38 4.93
N GLY A 48 -2.37 -21.84 4.71
CA GLY A 48 -3.33 -21.55 5.78
C GLY A 48 -3.31 -20.10 6.29
N SER A 49 -2.28 -19.31 5.99
CA SER A 49 -2.18 -17.91 6.47
C SER A 49 -3.14 -16.96 5.73
N TYR A 50 -3.77 -16.02 6.47
CA TYR A 50 -4.68 -14.99 5.89
C TYR A 50 -4.85 -13.67 6.69
N ASN A 51 -4.23 -13.54 7.86
CA ASN A 51 -4.01 -12.26 8.54
C ASN A 51 -3.04 -12.46 9.70
N PHE A 52 -2.60 -11.36 10.31
CA PHE A 52 -1.67 -11.38 11.44
C PHE A 52 -2.31 -11.84 12.77
N GLY A 53 -3.63 -11.98 12.82
CA GLY A 53 -4.36 -12.49 13.99
C GLY A 53 -4.60 -14.01 13.96
N HIS A 54 -4.13 -14.70 12.92
CA HIS A 54 -4.31 -16.13 12.71
C HIS A 54 -2.97 -16.84 12.53
N GLN A 55 -2.90 -18.10 12.99
CA GLN A 55 -1.72 -18.95 12.85
C GLN A 55 -1.97 -20.06 11.81
N PRO A 56 -1.03 -20.31 10.87
CA PRO A 56 0.26 -19.62 10.75
C PRO A 56 0.09 -18.17 10.24
N GLU A 57 0.92 -17.28 10.76
CA GLU A 57 1.07 -15.92 10.21
C GLU A 57 1.80 -15.99 8.85
N GLY A 58 1.56 -15.02 7.97
CA GLY A 58 2.23 -14.94 6.67
C GLY A 58 2.40 -13.52 6.17
N GLY A 59 3.49 -13.28 5.45
CA GLY A 59 3.87 -12.01 4.86
C GLY A 59 4.85 -11.22 5.72
N PHE A 60 4.65 -9.91 5.83
CA PHE A 60 5.39 -9.03 6.75
C PHE A 60 4.55 -7.80 7.12
N SER A 61 4.92 -7.14 8.23
CA SER A 61 4.31 -5.88 8.66
C SER A 61 5.33 -4.97 9.33
N PHE A 62 5.50 -3.78 8.78
CA PHE A 62 6.21 -2.66 9.39
C PHE A 62 5.73 -1.35 8.75
N TYR A 63 6.15 -0.22 9.31
CA TYR A 63 6.00 1.10 8.70
C TYR A 63 7.38 1.66 8.39
N ALA A 64 7.48 2.46 7.33
CA ALA A 64 8.77 2.97 6.85
C ALA A 64 8.63 4.43 6.42
N PRO A 65 9.32 5.38 7.08
CA PRO A 65 9.39 6.76 6.60
C PRO A 65 10.31 6.90 5.37
N GLY A 66 11.13 5.89 5.05
CA GLY A 66 12.19 5.99 4.04
C GLY A 66 13.46 6.66 4.61
N PRO A 67 14.45 7.03 3.78
CA PRO A 67 15.70 7.63 4.22
C PRO A 67 15.49 9.04 4.81
N GLU A 68 16.37 9.45 5.71
CA GLU A 68 16.32 10.76 6.39
C GLU A 68 16.33 11.96 5.44
N SER A 69 16.89 11.81 4.24
CA SER A 69 16.96 12.85 3.22
C SER A 69 15.59 13.20 2.60
N VAL A 70 14.54 12.42 2.88
CA VAL A 70 13.19 12.67 2.39
C VAL A 70 12.19 12.64 3.55
N ASP A 71 11.69 13.83 3.91
CA ASP A 71 10.68 13.99 4.96
C ASP A 71 9.28 14.16 4.35
N LEU A 72 8.52 13.05 4.32
CA LEU A 72 7.15 13.02 3.81
C LEU A 72 6.18 13.89 4.61
N SER A 73 6.51 14.28 5.84
CA SER A 73 5.65 15.19 6.61
C SER A 73 5.58 16.60 6.02
N THR A 74 6.52 16.95 5.14
CA THR A 74 6.54 18.21 4.39
C THR A 74 5.76 18.17 3.08
N ALA A 75 5.28 16.99 2.67
CA ALA A 75 4.68 16.79 1.35
C ALA A 75 3.19 17.20 1.33
N LYS A 76 2.85 18.04 0.37
CA LYS A 76 1.45 18.27 -0.08
C LYS A 76 1.07 17.23 -1.10
N GLU A 77 2.01 16.89 -1.99
CA GLU A 77 1.88 15.83 -2.96
C GLU A 77 3.15 14.96 -2.98
N ALA A 78 2.95 13.65 -3.04
CA ALA A 78 4.03 12.69 -3.19
C ALA A 78 3.64 11.54 -4.10
N THR A 79 4.64 10.95 -4.74
CA THR A 79 4.53 9.67 -5.43
C THR A 79 5.24 8.59 -4.62
N PHE A 80 4.64 7.41 -4.50
CA PHE A 80 5.28 6.18 -4.02
C PHE A 80 5.13 5.12 -5.09
N GLY A 81 6.15 4.30 -5.34
CA GLY A 81 6.05 3.20 -6.29
C GLY A 81 7.01 2.07 -5.99
N TYR A 82 6.70 0.89 -6.52
CA TYR A 82 7.50 -0.32 -6.41
C TYR A 82 7.10 -1.32 -7.51
N SER A 83 7.98 -2.28 -7.78
CA SER A 83 7.69 -3.44 -8.62
C SER A 83 7.35 -4.63 -7.73
N VAL A 84 6.28 -5.35 -8.06
CA VAL A 84 5.87 -6.59 -7.38
C VAL A 84 5.89 -7.76 -8.36
N TYR A 85 6.40 -8.91 -7.90
CA TYR A 85 6.47 -10.15 -8.67
C TYR A 85 5.73 -11.25 -7.93
N PHE A 86 4.63 -11.69 -8.52
CA PHE A 86 3.94 -12.92 -8.14
C PHE A 86 4.55 -14.07 -8.97
N PRO A 87 5.12 -15.12 -8.34
CA PRO A 87 5.67 -16.26 -9.08
C PRO A 87 4.68 -16.91 -10.03
N ASP A 88 5.20 -17.62 -11.03
CA ASP A 88 4.34 -18.39 -11.92
C ASP A 88 3.49 -19.41 -11.13
N GLY A 89 2.20 -19.49 -11.47
CA GLY A 89 1.23 -20.28 -10.73
C GLY A 89 0.90 -19.78 -9.32
N PHE A 90 1.20 -18.53 -8.94
CA PHE A 90 0.71 -17.94 -7.69
C PHE A 90 -0.82 -18.00 -7.62
N ASP A 91 -1.35 -18.46 -6.49
CA ASP A 91 -2.77 -18.54 -6.21
C ASP A 91 -3.21 -17.35 -5.36
N PHE A 92 -3.94 -16.43 -6.00
CA PHE A 92 -4.39 -15.18 -5.40
C PHE A 92 -5.50 -15.35 -4.37
N GLN A 93 -6.19 -16.49 -4.33
CA GLN A 93 -7.39 -16.72 -3.54
C GLN A 93 -8.39 -15.56 -3.64
N LYS A 94 -9.01 -15.16 -2.54
CA LYS A 94 -9.94 -14.01 -2.49
C LYS A 94 -9.23 -12.65 -2.38
N GLY A 95 -7.91 -12.64 -2.18
CA GLY A 95 -7.12 -11.42 -2.14
C GLY A 95 -6.17 -11.29 -0.94
N GLY A 96 -5.41 -10.21 -0.97
CA GLY A 96 -4.44 -9.84 0.06
C GLY A 96 -3.95 -8.42 -0.10
N LYS A 97 -3.18 -7.95 0.88
CA LYS A 97 -2.77 -6.55 1.03
C LYS A 97 -1.38 -6.33 0.45
N LEU A 98 -1.15 -5.14 -0.07
CA LEU A 98 0.12 -4.68 -0.61
C LEU A 98 0.47 -3.30 -0.04
N PRO A 99 1.75 -2.90 -0.05
CA PRO A 99 2.17 -1.61 0.47
C PRO A 99 1.53 -0.41 -0.21
N GLY A 100 1.41 0.69 0.53
CA GLY A 100 0.98 2.00 0.04
C GLY A 100 1.24 3.10 1.07
N ILE A 101 0.92 4.35 0.73
CA ILE A 101 1.15 5.50 1.61
C ILE A 101 0.12 5.56 2.75
N TYR A 102 0.57 6.03 3.91
CA TYR A 102 -0.30 6.35 5.04
C TYR A 102 0.02 7.73 5.64
N GLY A 103 -0.92 8.26 6.41
CA GLY A 103 -0.75 9.54 7.07
C GLY A 103 -1.72 9.77 8.22
N GLY A 104 -1.52 10.89 8.90
CA GLY A 104 -2.33 11.30 10.04
C GLY A 104 -1.77 12.50 10.79
N ASP A 105 -2.52 12.90 11.81
CA ASP A 105 -2.28 14.09 12.62
C ASP A 105 -1.07 13.94 13.55
N SER A 106 -0.79 12.70 13.97
CA SER A 106 0.39 12.29 14.70
C SER A 106 0.90 10.93 14.21
N ASP A 107 2.13 10.56 14.56
CA ASP A 107 2.69 9.26 14.16
C ASP A 107 1.88 8.09 14.76
N SER A 108 1.38 8.23 16.00
CA SER A 108 0.57 7.21 16.66
C SER A 108 -0.84 7.06 16.08
N GLU A 109 -1.46 8.16 15.64
CA GLU A 109 -2.76 8.10 14.96
C GLU A 109 -2.63 7.56 13.53
N ALA A 110 -1.56 7.93 12.82
CA ALA A 110 -1.34 7.53 11.44
C ALA A 110 -1.27 6.00 11.27
N VAL A 111 -0.65 5.27 12.22
CA VAL A 111 -0.52 3.80 12.16
C VAL A 111 -1.83 3.05 12.49
N SER A 112 -2.95 3.76 12.65
CA SER A 112 -4.19 3.19 13.15
C SER A 112 -5.31 2.97 12.15
N CYS A 113 -5.26 3.61 10.98
CA CYS A 113 -6.30 3.52 9.94
C CYS A 113 -6.21 2.20 9.13
N SER A 114 -6.45 1.07 9.82
CA SER A 114 -6.47 -0.27 9.25
C SER A 114 -7.26 -1.25 10.15
N GLY A 115 -7.49 -2.49 9.69
CA GLY A 115 -8.08 -3.55 10.53
C GLY A 115 -9.53 -3.31 10.99
N GLY A 116 -10.25 -2.38 10.36
CA GLY A 116 -11.59 -1.95 10.75
C GLY A 116 -11.63 -0.70 11.65
N ARG A 117 -10.47 -0.16 12.03
CA ARG A 117 -10.38 1.15 12.69
C ARG A 117 -10.35 2.26 11.66
N ARG A 118 -11.17 3.29 11.88
CA ARG A 118 -11.30 4.49 11.04
C ARG A 118 -11.31 5.71 11.96
N ASP A 119 -10.69 6.79 11.53
CA ASP A 119 -10.63 8.06 12.27
C ASP A 119 -10.50 9.22 11.27
N ASN A 120 -10.89 10.44 11.66
CA ASN A 120 -10.65 11.63 10.83
C ASN A 120 -9.19 12.09 10.87
N GLY A 121 -8.47 11.74 11.93
CA GLY A 121 -7.05 12.07 12.14
C GLY A 121 -6.07 11.14 11.42
N CYS A 122 -6.52 10.19 10.60
CA CYS A 122 -5.64 9.33 9.81
C CYS A 122 -6.21 8.93 8.44
N PHE A 123 -5.32 8.48 7.56
CA PHE A 123 -5.69 7.81 6.32
C PHE A 123 -4.67 6.73 5.95
N SER A 124 -5.12 5.73 5.18
CA SER A 124 -4.24 4.84 4.44
C SER A 124 -4.74 4.65 3.02
N ALA A 125 -3.83 4.65 2.06
CA ALA A 125 -4.08 4.30 0.66
C ALA A 125 -3.11 3.16 0.33
N ARG A 126 -3.59 1.93 0.50
CA ARG A 126 -2.84 0.71 0.18
C ARG A 126 -3.34 0.12 -1.13
N LEU A 127 -2.66 -0.91 -1.60
CA LEU A 127 -3.16 -1.75 -2.67
C LEU A 127 -3.68 -3.08 -2.12
N MET A 128 -4.58 -3.71 -2.87
CA MET A 128 -4.94 -5.10 -2.67
C MET A 128 -4.89 -5.85 -4.01
N TRP A 129 -4.49 -7.12 -3.95
CA TRP A 129 -4.87 -8.07 -4.99
C TRP A 129 -6.17 -8.76 -4.59
N ARG A 130 -6.89 -9.26 -5.60
CA ARG A 130 -8.12 -10.05 -5.50
C ARG A 130 -7.96 -11.32 -6.34
N GLY A 131 -9.03 -12.10 -6.40
CA GLY A 131 -9.08 -13.31 -7.25
C GLY A 131 -8.62 -13.03 -8.67
N GLU A 132 -7.94 -14.01 -9.25
CA GLU A 132 -7.38 -13.95 -10.61
C GLU A 132 -6.39 -12.79 -10.82
N GLY A 133 -5.82 -12.26 -9.74
CA GLY A 133 -4.84 -11.17 -9.79
C GLY A 133 -5.45 -9.79 -10.01
N ALA A 134 -6.78 -9.63 -9.97
CA ALA A 134 -7.40 -8.32 -10.11
C ALA A 134 -6.88 -7.36 -9.01
N GLY A 135 -6.42 -6.17 -9.41
CA GLY A 135 -5.88 -5.17 -8.51
C GLY A 135 -6.89 -4.09 -8.13
N GLU A 136 -6.71 -3.48 -6.95
CA GLU A 136 -7.50 -2.33 -6.48
C GLU A 136 -6.65 -1.39 -5.62
N LEU A 137 -7.06 -0.11 -5.56
CA LEU A 137 -6.75 0.74 -4.41
C LEU A 137 -7.66 0.32 -3.25
N TYR A 138 -7.11 0.27 -2.04
CA TYR A 138 -7.82 -0.08 -0.83
C TYR A 138 -7.57 0.96 0.26
N THR A 139 -8.58 1.81 0.47
CA THR A 139 -8.39 3.06 1.21
C THR A 139 -9.17 3.09 2.52
N TYR A 140 -8.54 3.62 3.56
CA TYR A 140 -9.20 4.13 4.75
C TYR A 140 -9.08 5.65 4.71
N LEU A 141 -10.17 6.33 4.37
CA LEU A 141 -10.24 7.80 4.36
C LEU A 141 -11.06 8.31 5.56
N PRO A 142 -10.83 9.55 6.01
CA PRO A 142 -11.63 10.22 7.04
C PRO A 142 -13.14 9.99 6.88
N PRO A 143 -13.81 9.31 7.83
CA PRO A 143 -15.18 8.84 7.66
C PRO A 143 -16.25 9.94 7.75
N SER A 144 -15.95 11.10 8.35
CA SER A 144 -16.95 12.18 8.54
C SER A 144 -17.16 13.09 7.30
N PHE A 145 -16.55 12.77 6.16
CA PHE A 145 -16.59 13.62 4.97
C PHE A 145 -17.28 12.92 3.80
N ASP A 146 -18.48 13.38 3.46
CA ASP A 146 -19.27 12.84 2.34
C ASP A 146 -18.54 12.88 0.99
N ALA A 147 -17.62 13.85 0.82
CA ALA A 147 -16.76 13.94 -0.36
C ALA A 147 -15.97 12.65 -0.62
N ASN A 148 -15.63 11.89 0.44
CA ASN A 148 -14.91 10.64 0.32
C ASN A 148 -15.77 9.50 -0.27
N GLN A 149 -17.09 9.64 -0.34
CA GLN A 149 -17.97 8.66 -1.03
C GLN A 149 -17.70 8.57 -2.54
N LYS A 150 -16.94 9.52 -3.11
CA LYS A 150 -16.49 9.45 -4.51
C LYS A 150 -15.70 8.18 -4.81
N VAL A 151 -14.93 7.65 -3.85
CA VAL A 151 -14.15 6.42 -4.06
C VAL A 151 -15.05 5.19 -4.25
N CYS A 152 -16.30 5.24 -3.78
CA CYS A 152 -17.27 4.15 -3.83
C CYS A 152 -17.86 3.92 -5.23
N ASN A 153 -17.62 4.83 -6.17
CA ASN A 153 -18.22 4.80 -7.52
C ASN A 153 -17.19 4.74 -8.64
N VAL A 154 -15.91 4.51 -8.30
CA VAL A 154 -14.83 4.41 -9.28
C VAL A 154 -14.96 3.10 -10.05
N LYS A 155 -15.00 3.20 -11.38
CA LYS A 155 -15.05 2.04 -12.28
C LYS A 155 -13.72 1.26 -12.25
N PRO A 156 -13.72 -0.04 -12.63
CA PRO A 156 -14.87 -0.83 -13.05
C PRO A 156 -15.72 -1.35 -11.88
N MET A 157 -15.16 -1.44 -10.67
CA MET A 157 -15.91 -1.78 -9.48
C MET A 157 -15.31 -1.12 -8.22
N SER A 158 -16.17 -0.52 -7.40
CA SER A 158 -15.82 -0.01 -6.09
C SER A 158 -16.82 -0.51 -5.06
N ASP A 159 -16.38 -0.68 -3.83
CA ASP A 159 -17.22 -1.09 -2.70
C ASP A 159 -16.75 -0.39 -1.43
N CYS A 160 -17.61 0.42 -0.84
CA CYS A 160 -17.34 1.09 0.43
C CYS A 160 -17.92 0.26 1.58
N ASN A 161 -17.06 -0.50 2.23
CA ASN A 161 -17.45 -1.32 3.35
C ASN A 161 -17.75 -0.44 4.60
N PRO A 162 -18.82 -0.75 5.36
CA PRO A 162 -19.15 0.03 6.57
C PRO A 162 -18.13 -0.16 7.69
N THR A 163 -17.45 -1.31 7.74
CA THR A 163 -16.49 -1.66 8.80
C THR A 163 -15.05 -1.47 8.34
N TYR A 164 -14.73 -1.97 7.15
CA TYR A 164 -13.37 -2.00 6.62
C TYR A 164 -13.11 -0.86 5.62
N GLY A 165 -12.01 -0.98 4.86
CA GLY A 165 -11.63 0.02 3.86
C GLY A 165 -12.53 -0.07 2.62
N ALA A 166 -12.48 0.98 1.81
CA ALA A 166 -13.12 0.99 0.51
C ALA A 166 -12.24 0.31 -0.54
N SER A 167 -12.81 -0.62 -1.30
CA SER A 167 -12.25 -1.09 -2.57
C SER A 167 -12.52 -0.04 -3.64
N VAL A 168 -11.47 0.38 -4.35
CA VAL A 168 -11.53 1.45 -5.34
C VAL A 168 -11.01 0.93 -6.67
N GLY A 169 -11.86 0.92 -7.70
CA GLY A 169 -11.48 0.53 -9.05
C GLY A 169 -10.96 -0.91 -9.17
N ARG A 170 -11.49 -1.86 -8.40
CA ARG A 170 -11.13 -3.28 -8.46
C ARG A 170 -11.28 -3.82 -9.86
N GLY A 171 -10.20 -4.38 -10.39
CA GLY A 171 -10.14 -4.93 -11.75
C GLY A 171 -9.84 -3.88 -12.83
N ALA A 172 -9.48 -2.65 -12.47
CA ALA A 172 -8.94 -1.67 -13.41
C ALA A 172 -7.59 -2.12 -14.00
N PHE A 173 -6.92 -3.07 -13.34
CA PHE A 173 -5.70 -3.73 -13.78
C PHE A 173 -5.63 -5.14 -13.16
N THR A 174 -4.72 -5.95 -13.68
CA THR A 174 -4.44 -7.31 -13.20
C THR A 174 -2.95 -7.47 -12.97
N PHE A 175 -2.57 -8.02 -11.81
CA PHE A 175 -1.21 -8.44 -11.52
C PHE A 175 -0.86 -9.68 -12.32
N ALA A 176 0.27 -9.66 -13.02
CA ALA A 176 0.77 -10.83 -13.74
C ALA A 176 1.40 -11.85 -12.77
N THR A 177 1.29 -13.14 -13.09
CA THR A 177 2.16 -14.19 -12.54
C THR A 177 3.36 -14.39 -13.44
N GLY A 178 4.49 -14.81 -12.86
CA GLY A 178 5.74 -15.04 -13.58
C GLY A 178 6.41 -13.77 -14.12
N GLY A 179 5.93 -12.58 -13.76
CA GLY A 179 6.42 -11.31 -14.25
C GLY A 179 6.26 -10.17 -13.26
N TRP A 180 7.02 -9.09 -13.48
CA TRP A 180 6.92 -7.87 -12.68
C TRP A 180 5.73 -7.03 -13.09
N THR A 181 5.01 -6.51 -12.11
CA THR A 181 4.05 -5.41 -12.26
C THR A 181 4.57 -4.22 -11.48
N THR A 182 4.83 -3.10 -12.14
CA THR A 182 5.23 -1.86 -11.47
C THR A 182 4.00 -1.04 -11.15
N VAL A 183 3.85 -0.66 -9.89
CA VAL A 183 2.75 0.17 -9.39
C VAL A 183 3.30 1.48 -8.83
N SER A 184 2.57 2.58 -8.99
CA SER A 184 2.87 3.84 -8.33
C SER A 184 1.62 4.63 -7.98
N GLU A 185 1.52 5.09 -6.74
CA GLU A 185 0.48 5.97 -6.24
C GLU A 185 0.99 7.42 -6.25
N ARG A 186 0.21 8.35 -6.82
CA ARG A 186 0.32 9.79 -6.57
C ARG A 186 -0.77 10.17 -5.57
N ILE A 187 -0.37 10.75 -4.45
CA ILE A 187 -1.28 11.22 -3.42
C ILE A 187 -1.10 12.72 -3.23
N ARG A 188 -2.20 13.46 -3.31
CA ARG A 188 -2.28 14.88 -3.00
C ARG A 188 -3.19 15.10 -1.81
N LEU A 189 -2.64 15.64 -0.72
CA LEU A 189 -3.44 16.05 0.43
C LEU A 189 -4.35 17.21 0.05
N ASN A 190 -5.58 17.23 0.56
CA ASN A 190 -6.45 18.40 0.43
C ASN A 190 -5.91 19.60 1.23
N ASP A 191 -6.34 20.80 0.89
CA ASP A 191 -6.21 21.96 1.79
C ASP A 191 -7.18 21.79 2.96
N ALA A 192 -6.79 22.28 4.15
CA ALA A 192 -7.65 22.19 5.32
C ALA A 192 -9.00 22.87 5.05
N GLY A 193 -10.10 22.16 5.35
CA GLY A 193 -11.46 22.63 5.05
C GLY A 193 -11.87 22.58 3.56
N GLN A 194 -11.04 22.06 2.66
CA GLN A 194 -11.34 21.91 1.23
C GLN A 194 -11.44 20.45 0.82
N THR A 195 -12.21 20.18 -0.24
CA THR A 195 -12.36 18.84 -0.84
C THR A 195 -11.59 18.79 -2.17
N ASN A 196 -10.27 19.01 -2.13
CA ASN A 196 -9.40 19.05 -3.32
C ASN A 196 -8.21 18.07 -3.23
N GLY A 197 -8.33 17.03 -2.40
CA GLY A 197 -7.37 15.93 -2.35
C GLY A 197 -7.52 14.97 -3.53
N GLU A 198 -6.45 14.27 -3.87
CA GLU A 198 -6.41 13.38 -5.04
C GLU A 198 -5.67 12.08 -4.72
N LEU A 199 -6.16 10.99 -5.31
CA LEU A 199 -5.48 9.71 -5.38
C LEU A 199 -5.42 9.28 -6.84
N GLU A 200 -4.23 8.91 -7.31
CA GLU A 200 -4.05 8.38 -8.65
C GLU A 200 -3.10 7.17 -8.61
N LEU A 201 -3.50 6.06 -9.23
CA LEU A 201 -2.71 4.85 -9.35
C LEU A 201 -2.26 4.65 -10.79
N PHE A 202 -0.96 4.46 -10.96
CA PHE A 202 -0.31 4.08 -12.19
C PHE A 202 0.10 2.62 -12.11
N VAL A 203 -0.14 1.86 -13.18
CA VAL A 203 0.31 0.47 -13.33
C VAL A 203 1.03 0.34 -14.65
N ASN A 204 2.28 -0.11 -14.61
CA ASN A 204 3.20 -0.19 -15.75
C ASN A 204 3.24 1.13 -16.55
N GLY A 205 3.29 2.26 -15.83
CA GLY A 205 3.36 3.61 -16.39
C GLY A 205 2.03 4.19 -16.92
N LYS A 206 0.91 3.48 -16.80
CA LYS A 206 -0.42 3.96 -17.23
C LYS A 206 -1.29 4.31 -16.03
N SER A 207 -1.92 5.49 -16.05
CA SER A 207 -2.93 5.85 -15.05
C SER A 207 -4.16 4.94 -15.22
N VAL A 208 -4.52 4.20 -14.17
CA VAL A 208 -5.63 3.22 -14.20
C VAL A 208 -6.75 3.56 -13.22
N ILE A 209 -6.44 4.29 -12.15
CA ILE A 209 -7.42 4.83 -11.21
C ILE A 209 -7.03 6.28 -10.94
N ASN A 210 -7.99 7.20 -11.06
CA ASN A 210 -7.80 8.61 -10.71
C ASN A 210 -9.10 9.11 -10.06
N VAL A 211 -9.00 9.56 -8.82
CA VAL A 211 -10.12 10.10 -8.07
C VAL A 211 -9.70 11.37 -7.35
N GLY A 212 -10.39 12.45 -7.66
CA GLY A 212 -10.14 13.78 -7.12
C GLY A 212 -11.30 14.30 -6.28
N GLY A 213 -10.99 15.39 -5.59
CA GLY A 213 -11.91 16.11 -4.74
C GLY A 213 -12.31 15.35 -3.47
N LEU A 214 -11.29 14.75 -2.83
CA LEU A 214 -11.36 13.99 -1.58
C LEU A 214 -10.92 14.85 -0.38
N VAL A 215 -11.13 14.31 0.82
CA VAL A 215 -10.59 14.82 2.09
C VAL A 215 -9.72 13.71 2.71
N LEU A 216 -8.41 13.86 2.61
CA LEU A 216 -7.40 12.94 3.18
C LEU A 216 -6.95 13.40 4.58
N ARG A 217 -7.12 14.68 4.90
CA ARG A 217 -6.87 15.27 6.21
C ARG A 217 -7.96 16.27 6.58
N ASP A 218 -8.36 16.27 7.84
CA ASP A 218 -9.32 17.24 8.38
C ASP A 218 -8.66 18.62 8.54
N GLY A 219 -7.54 18.67 9.26
CA GLY A 219 -6.81 19.90 9.58
C GLY A 219 -5.36 19.95 9.08
N ALA A 220 -4.67 21.04 9.41
CA ALA A 220 -3.28 21.27 9.01
C ALA A 220 -2.27 20.32 9.69
N SER A 221 -2.68 19.67 10.80
CA SER A 221 -1.96 18.60 11.52
C SER A 221 -1.77 17.35 10.66
N GLY A 222 -2.73 17.03 9.79
CA GLY A 222 -2.67 15.84 8.95
C GLY A 222 -1.55 15.94 7.92
N LYS A 223 -0.59 15.01 8.02
CA LYS A 223 0.56 14.87 7.12
C LYS A 223 0.65 13.46 6.55
N MET A 224 1.33 13.29 5.41
CA MET A 224 1.87 11.98 5.03
C MET A 224 2.98 11.59 6.02
N ARG A 225 2.99 10.33 6.47
CA ARG A 225 3.95 9.85 7.49
C ARG A 225 4.92 8.82 6.95
N GLY A 226 4.56 8.10 5.89
CA GLY A 226 5.44 7.12 5.29
C GLY A 226 4.71 6.10 4.44
N ILE A 227 5.32 4.92 4.37
CA ILE A 227 4.81 3.75 3.68
C ILE A 227 4.35 2.74 4.73
N GLN A 228 3.12 2.25 4.58
CA GLN A 228 2.60 1.13 5.34
C GLN A 228 3.01 -0.16 4.62
N MET A 229 4.17 -0.70 5.01
CA MET A 229 4.76 -1.91 4.43
C MET A 229 4.13 -3.15 5.05
N GLN A 230 2.91 -3.46 4.61
CA GLN A 230 2.15 -4.60 5.09
C GLN A 230 1.65 -5.43 3.93
N THR A 231 1.95 -6.72 3.99
CA THR A 231 1.45 -7.67 3.00
C THR A 231 1.10 -8.99 3.67
N PHE A 232 -0.06 -9.50 3.33
CA PHE A 232 -0.67 -10.72 3.87
C PHE A 232 -1.79 -11.11 2.91
N PHE A 233 -2.03 -12.41 2.70
CA PHE A 233 -3.35 -12.89 2.29
C PHE A 233 -4.37 -12.33 3.25
N GLY A 234 -5.59 -12.03 2.83
CA GLY A 234 -6.30 -11.00 3.56
C GLY A 234 -7.81 -11.04 3.49
N GLY A 235 -8.39 -11.41 4.61
CA GLY A 235 -9.75 -11.13 5.04
C GLY A 235 -9.84 -11.36 6.55
N SER A 236 -11.03 -11.62 7.06
CA SER A 236 -11.26 -11.98 8.47
C SER A 236 -11.73 -13.43 8.64
N SER A 237 -11.64 -14.24 7.59
CA SER A 237 -12.12 -15.63 7.55
C SER A 237 -11.18 -16.55 6.77
N SER A 238 -11.28 -17.85 7.03
CA SER A 238 -10.40 -18.90 6.50
C SER A 238 -10.49 -19.12 4.99
N ASP A 239 -11.53 -18.62 4.33
CA ASP A 239 -11.69 -18.64 2.87
C ASP A 239 -10.74 -17.66 2.14
N PHE A 240 -9.99 -16.84 2.87
CA PHE A 240 -8.88 -16.03 2.35
C PHE A 240 -7.52 -16.74 2.48
N ALA A 241 -7.45 -17.89 3.14
CA ALA A 241 -6.20 -18.59 3.40
C ALA A 241 -5.49 -19.02 2.11
N THR A 242 -4.19 -18.74 2.04
CA THR A 242 -3.35 -19.27 0.95
C THR A 242 -3.43 -20.81 0.96
N PRO A 243 -3.66 -21.47 -0.18
CA PRO A 243 -3.88 -22.91 -0.23
C PRO A 243 -2.57 -23.72 -0.20
N LYS A 244 -1.44 -23.04 -0.37
CA LYS A 244 -0.08 -23.59 -0.43
C LYS A 244 0.91 -22.57 0.12
N ASP A 245 2.16 -23.00 0.30
CA ASP A 245 3.25 -22.08 0.60
C ASP A 245 3.56 -21.25 -0.65
N GLN A 246 3.61 -19.93 -0.49
CA GLN A 246 3.82 -19.01 -1.61
C GLN A 246 4.71 -17.84 -1.18
N ASP A 247 5.45 -17.28 -2.12
CA ASP A 247 6.25 -16.08 -1.88
C ASP A 247 5.81 -14.96 -2.84
N VAL A 248 5.96 -13.70 -2.40
CA VAL A 248 5.85 -12.51 -3.25
C VAL A 248 7.10 -11.67 -3.07
N PHE A 249 7.60 -11.11 -4.17
CA PHE A 249 8.85 -10.36 -4.20
C PHE A 249 8.58 -8.91 -4.57
N PHE A 250 9.25 -8.00 -3.88
CA PHE A 250 9.12 -6.56 -4.06
C PHE A 250 10.49 -5.94 -4.35
N SER A 251 10.56 -5.05 -5.34
CA SER A 251 11.79 -4.37 -5.73
C SER A 251 11.51 -2.96 -6.25
N ASP A 252 12.55 -2.23 -6.67
CA ASP A 252 12.47 -0.89 -7.27
C ASP A 252 11.62 0.13 -6.49
N PHE A 253 11.71 0.13 -5.17
CA PHE A 253 10.96 1.09 -4.35
C PHE A 253 11.43 2.51 -4.64
N SER A 254 10.50 3.45 -4.74
CA SER A 254 10.81 4.86 -4.95
C SER A 254 9.77 5.77 -4.30
N VAL A 255 10.23 6.93 -3.84
CA VAL A 255 9.37 8.01 -3.34
C VAL A 255 9.88 9.35 -3.85
N ALA A 256 8.97 10.23 -4.26
CA ALA A 256 9.27 11.62 -4.56
C ALA A 256 8.21 12.53 -3.96
N ILE A 257 8.66 13.63 -3.33
CA ILE A 257 7.79 14.76 -3.00
C ILE A 257 7.73 15.62 -4.25
N THR A 258 6.54 15.78 -4.81
CA THR A 258 6.28 16.58 -6.02
C THR A 258 5.76 17.97 -5.69
N GLU A 259 5.19 18.16 -4.49
CA GLU A 259 4.79 19.45 -3.96
C GLU A 259 4.92 19.48 -2.43
N LYS A 260 5.36 20.61 -1.86
CA LYS A 260 5.44 20.83 -0.40
C LYS A 260 4.20 21.55 0.14
N LEU A 261 3.90 21.34 1.42
CA LEU A 261 2.82 22.00 2.16
C LEU A 261 3.04 23.50 2.35
#